data_AF-A0A930H201-F1
#
_entry.id   AF-A0A930H201-F1
#
_cell.length_a   1.000
_cell.length_b   1.000
_cell.length_c   1.000
_cell.angle_alpha   90.00
_cell.angle_beta   90.00
_cell.angle_gamma   90.00
#
_symmetry.space_group_name_H-M   'P 1'
#
loop_
_entity.id
_entity.type
_entity.pdbx_description
1 polymer ?
#
loop_
_entity_poly.entity_id
_entity_poly.type
_entity_poly.pdbx_seq_one_letter_code
_entity_poly.pdbx_strand_id
1 'polypeptide(L)'
;MEVELQRTLSLEEERDCKTLLSLCNLEEEHPYDTDLDYDFFYLIRNEGEKETGIAEGILALLMGYKLGEQQGGKDVLLCLAFVHPKMKGQGLFTQCKESLMDDFRNCVFRFMKKGEREEEFSLSFPYLYTEYFLEKKLEEGIAFPGEKRIYPYGEVYFSPYNEKTLYLYGLMVENRYRGQGKGEAILRDCFEKGEKGPYTRVILQVDSRNSPAMKLYQKMGFLVKEASSYYQLKI
;
A
#
# COMPACT_ATOMS: atom_id res chain seq x y z
N MET A 1 29.95 6.98 4.13
CA MET A 1 28.49 7.20 4.05
C MET A 1 27.91 6.71 5.35
N GLU A 2 27.30 7.61 6.11
CA GLU A 2 26.67 7.32 7.41
C GLU A 2 25.15 7.24 7.24
N VAL A 3 24.50 6.43 8.08
CA VAL A 3 23.04 6.34 8.14
C VAL A 3 22.55 7.20 9.30
N GLU A 4 21.63 8.12 9.03
CA GLU A 4 21.06 8.98 10.07
C GLU A 4 19.55 8.80 10.21
N LEU A 5 19.10 8.63 11.46
CA LEU A 5 17.68 8.61 11.83
C LEU A 5 17.16 10.04 12.02
N GLN A 6 16.13 10.40 11.27
CA GLN A 6 15.38 11.65 11.37
C GLN A 6 13.93 11.37 11.78
N ARG A 7 13.41 12.21 12.69
CA ARG A 7 11.97 12.22 13.05
C ARG A 7 11.19 13.28 12.29
N THR A 8 11.89 14.29 11.79
CA THR A 8 11.37 15.38 10.98
C THR A 8 12.43 15.71 9.94
N LEU A 9 12.00 16.05 8.72
CA LEU A 9 12.90 16.49 7.67
C LEU A 9 12.97 18.02 7.65
N SER A 10 14.17 18.56 7.42
CA SER A 10 14.33 19.95 6.99
C SER A 10 13.76 20.14 5.58
N LEU A 11 13.53 21.40 5.18
CA LEU A 11 13.03 21.71 3.83
C LEU A 11 13.96 21.21 2.71
N GLU A 12 15.27 21.21 2.98
CA GLU A 12 16.28 20.69 2.05
C GLU A 12 16.21 19.18 1.94
N GLU A 13 16.16 18.46 3.07
CA GLU A 13 16.03 17.01 3.07
C GLU A 13 14.72 16.54 2.45
N GLU A 14 13.61 17.24 2.71
CA GLU A 14 12.32 16.94 2.11
C GLU A 14 12.38 17.04 0.58
N ARG A 15 12.98 18.12 0.06
CA ARG A 15 13.21 18.32 -1.37
C ARG A 15 14.07 17.21 -1.96
N ASP A 16 15.17 16.86 -1.29
CA ASP A 16 16.12 15.89 -1.80
C ASP A 16 15.59 14.45 -1.71
N CYS A 17 14.80 14.12 -0.68
CA CYS A 17 14.05 12.88 -0.59
C CYS A 17 13.03 12.75 -1.72
N LYS A 18 12.25 13.81 -2.00
CA LYS A 18 11.32 13.85 -3.14
C LYS A 18 12.01 13.70 -4.48
N THR A 19 13.23 14.24 -4.60
CA THR A 19 14.07 14.10 -5.79
C THR A 19 14.50 12.64 -5.97
N LEU A 20 15.00 11.99 -4.91
CA LEU A 20 15.34 10.56 -4.94
C LEU A 20 14.13 9.69 -5.30
N LEU A 21 12.96 9.94 -4.71
CA LEU A 21 11.72 9.22 -5.01
C LEU A 21 11.34 9.36 -6.49
N SER A 22 11.40 10.59 -7.01
CA SER A 22 11.10 10.87 -8.41
C SER A 22 12.04 10.11 -9.35
N LEU A 23 13.34 10.02 -9.02
CA LEU A 23 14.31 9.25 -9.79
C LEU A 23 14.04 7.75 -9.75
N CYS A 24 13.73 7.20 -8.57
CA CYS A 24 13.38 5.78 -8.45
C CYS A 24 12.12 5.46 -9.28
N ASN A 25 11.11 6.34 -9.22
CA ASN A 25 9.85 6.18 -9.95
C ASN A 25 10.01 6.15 -11.47
N LEU A 26 11.10 6.67 -12.05
CA LEU A 26 11.36 6.57 -13.50
C LEU A 26 11.61 5.14 -13.97
N GLU A 27 12.01 4.24 -13.06
CA GLU A 27 12.27 2.82 -13.37
C GLU A 27 11.11 1.90 -12.98
N GLU A 28 10.06 2.43 -12.34
CA GLU A 28 8.94 1.66 -11.84
C GLU A 28 7.78 1.65 -12.85
N GLU A 29 7.19 0.48 -13.09
CA GLU A 29 5.94 0.37 -13.87
C GLU A 29 4.77 1.03 -13.12
N HIS A 30 4.81 0.95 -11.79
CA HIS A 30 3.79 1.49 -10.88
C HIS A 30 4.44 2.47 -9.88
N PRO A 31 4.48 3.78 -10.19
CA PRO A 31 5.20 4.74 -9.37
C PRO A 31 4.58 4.93 -7.98
N TYR A 32 5.42 5.21 -6.99
CA TYR A 32 5.02 5.54 -5.62
C TYR A 32 4.59 7.00 -5.51
N ASP A 33 3.77 7.30 -4.51
CA ASP A 33 3.55 8.69 -4.11
C ASP A 33 4.86 9.31 -3.58
N THR A 34 5.01 10.61 -3.78
CA THR A 34 6.14 11.40 -3.29
C THR A 34 5.87 12.07 -1.94
N ASP A 35 4.68 11.88 -1.37
CA ASP A 35 4.35 12.34 -0.03
C ASP A 35 5.23 11.66 1.03
N LEU A 36 5.62 12.44 2.04
CA LEU A 36 6.54 12.05 3.09
C LEU A 36 5.87 12.08 4.47
N ASP A 37 4.62 11.59 4.56
CA ASP A 37 3.89 11.43 5.82
C ASP A 37 4.27 10.12 6.52
N TYR A 38 5.41 10.14 7.21
CA TYR A 38 6.00 8.98 7.90
C TYR A 38 6.50 9.37 9.30
N ASP A 39 6.51 8.40 10.23
CA ASP A 39 6.92 8.63 11.63
C ASP A 39 8.45 8.79 11.79
N PHE A 40 9.23 8.29 10.83
CA PHE A 40 10.69 8.38 10.83
C PHE A 40 11.29 8.11 9.45
N PHE A 41 12.54 8.56 9.28
CA PHE A 41 13.34 8.44 8.07
C PHE A 41 14.77 8.04 8.43
N TYR A 42 15.35 7.12 7.68
CA TYR A 42 16.78 6.83 7.66
C TYR A 42 17.34 7.35 6.35
N LEU A 43 18.29 8.28 6.43
CA LEU A 43 18.89 8.94 5.29
C LEU A 43 20.35 8.53 5.15
N ILE A 44 20.77 8.30 3.91
CA ILE A 44 22.19 8.32 3.54
C ILE A 44 22.39 9.52 2.62
N ARG A 45 23.02 10.57 3.14
CA ARG A 45 23.34 11.78 2.38
C ARG A 45 24.54 11.56 1.46
N ASN A 46 24.54 12.31 0.36
CA ASN A 46 25.64 12.37 -0.58
C ASN A 46 26.65 13.43 -0.14
N GLU A 47 27.57 13.05 0.74
CA GLU A 47 28.61 13.97 1.25
C GLU A 47 29.80 14.14 0.29
N GLY A 48 29.83 13.39 -0.82
CA GLY A 48 30.98 13.31 -1.72
C GLY A 48 30.59 13.20 -3.19
N GLU A 49 29.96 14.23 -3.76
CA GLU A 49 29.57 14.27 -5.19
C GLU A 49 30.72 13.89 -6.13
N LYS A 50 31.96 14.29 -5.83
CA LYS A 50 33.14 13.93 -6.64
C LYS A 50 33.50 12.45 -6.58
N GLU A 51 33.20 11.79 -5.46
CA GLU A 51 33.47 10.37 -5.26
C GLU A 51 32.35 9.50 -5.83
N THR A 52 31.11 9.95 -5.69
CA THR A 52 29.91 9.22 -6.14
C THR A 52 29.59 9.47 -7.61
N GLY A 53 29.96 10.64 -8.16
CA GLY A 53 29.53 11.09 -9.47
C GLY A 53 28.02 11.37 -9.55
N ILE A 54 27.38 11.59 -8.40
CA ILE A 54 25.93 11.82 -8.24
C ILE A 54 25.76 13.24 -7.71
N ALA A 55 24.87 14.01 -8.31
CA ALA A 55 24.62 15.40 -7.94
C ALA A 55 23.55 15.52 -6.84
N GLU A 56 22.71 14.50 -6.70
CA GLU A 56 21.60 14.44 -5.79
C GLU A 56 22.07 14.30 -4.33
N GLY A 57 21.43 15.04 -3.41
CA GLY A 57 21.83 15.13 -2.00
C GLY A 57 21.54 13.89 -1.16
N ILE A 58 20.66 12.99 -1.62
CA ILE A 58 20.28 11.76 -0.91
C ILE A 58 20.53 10.54 -1.80
N LEU A 59 21.29 9.57 -1.29
CA LEU A 59 21.65 8.34 -1.99
C LEU A 59 20.74 7.16 -1.61
N ALA A 60 20.24 7.14 -0.37
CA ALA A 60 19.27 6.16 0.08
C ALA A 60 18.33 6.75 1.14
N LEU A 61 17.10 6.25 1.13
CA LEU A 61 16.01 6.66 1.99
C LEU A 61 15.25 5.42 2.42
N LEU A 62 15.16 5.16 3.71
CA LEU A 62 14.21 4.23 4.29
C LEU A 62 13.25 5.03 5.16
N MET A 63 11.96 4.90 4.91
CA MET A 63 10.92 5.60 5.67
C MET A 63 9.98 4.57 6.29
N GLY A 64 9.40 4.90 7.44
CA GLY A 64 8.44 3.99 8.07
C GLY A 64 7.48 4.66 9.01
N TYR A 65 6.36 3.99 9.23
CA TYR A 65 5.37 4.36 10.24
C TYR A 65 4.94 3.14 11.05
N LYS A 66 4.50 3.39 12.27
CA LYS A 66 4.01 2.38 13.18
C LYS A 66 2.56 2.05 12.82
N LEU A 67 2.30 0.77 12.54
CA LEU A 67 0.94 0.30 12.38
C LEU A 67 0.22 0.26 13.74
N GLY A 68 -1.08 0.54 13.74
CA GLY A 68 -1.95 0.42 14.91
C GLY A 68 -2.24 -1.02 15.35
N GLU A 69 -1.39 -1.98 14.96
CA GLU A 69 -1.53 -3.40 15.26
C GLU A 69 -0.25 -3.98 15.87
N GLN A 70 -0.41 -5.14 16.53
CA GLN A 70 0.68 -5.87 17.14
C GLN A 70 0.73 -7.32 16.65
N GLN A 71 1.95 -7.84 16.54
CA GLN A 71 2.20 -9.23 16.18
C GLN A 71 3.07 -9.88 17.25
N GLY A 72 2.50 -10.85 17.98
CA GLY A 72 3.19 -11.50 19.10
C GLY A 72 3.55 -10.52 20.23
N GLY A 73 2.71 -9.51 20.47
CA GLY A 73 2.95 -8.46 21.48
C GLY A 73 4.00 -7.42 21.09
N LYS A 74 4.50 -7.46 19.85
CA LYS A 74 5.44 -6.48 19.30
C LYS A 74 4.70 -5.52 18.37
N ASP A 75 5.10 -4.26 18.41
CA ASP A 75 4.62 -3.27 17.45
C ASP A 75 5.09 -3.63 16.03
N VAL A 76 4.23 -3.37 15.04
CA VAL A 76 4.56 -3.59 13.63
C VAL A 76 4.92 -2.25 12.99
N LEU A 77 6.08 -2.17 12.36
CA LEU A 77 6.50 -1.02 11.55
C LEU A 77 6.35 -1.39 10.07
N LEU A 78 5.64 -0.55 9.31
CA LEU A 78 5.63 -0.63 7.86
C LEU A 78 6.71 0.29 7.30
N CYS A 79 7.54 -0.23 6.41
CA CYS A 79 8.67 0.46 5.84
C CYS A 79 8.63 0.44 4.31
N LEU A 80 9.11 1.52 3.70
CA LEU A 80 9.49 1.60 2.30
C LEU A 80 10.97 1.97 2.23
N ALA A 81 11.66 1.53 1.18
CA ALA A 81 13.06 1.85 0.99
C ALA A 81 13.36 2.15 -0.48
N PHE A 82 14.18 3.17 -0.69
CA PHE A 82 14.58 3.68 -1.98
C PHE A 82 16.09 3.88 -1.99
N VAL A 83 16.74 3.42 -3.06
CA VAL A 83 18.18 3.59 -3.28
C VAL A 83 18.34 4.21 -4.65
N HIS A 84 19.17 5.24 -4.73
CA HIS A 84 19.46 5.93 -5.97
C HIS A 84 19.81 4.91 -7.06
N PRO A 85 19.22 4.98 -8.28
CA PRO A 85 19.40 3.94 -9.30
C PRO A 85 20.85 3.57 -9.60
N LYS A 86 21.75 4.58 -9.67
CA LYS A 86 23.20 4.38 -9.87
C LYS A 86 23.95 3.79 -8.67
N MET A 87 23.31 3.71 -7.51
CA MET A 87 23.88 3.18 -6.25
C MET A 87 23.28 1.84 -5.83
N LYS A 88 22.40 1.25 -6.66
CA LYS A 88 21.88 -0.10 -6.42
C LYS A 88 23.03 -1.11 -6.33
N GLY A 89 22.86 -2.14 -5.49
CA GLY A 89 23.88 -3.19 -5.30
C GLY A 89 25.08 -2.78 -4.43
N GLN A 90 25.13 -1.56 -3.90
CA GLN A 90 26.23 -1.10 -3.03
C GLN A 90 25.97 -1.28 -1.52
N GLY A 91 24.93 -2.02 -1.15
CA GLY A 91 24.60 -2.30 0.25
C GLY A 91 23.95 -1.14 1.03
N LEU A 92 23.61 -0.03 0.38
CA LEU A 92 22.99 1.14 1.05
C LEU A 92 21.65 0.79 1.73
N PHE A 93 20.80 0.01 1.07
CA PHE A 93 19.56 -0.49 1.69
C PHE A 93 19.85 -1.36 2.92
N THR A 94 20.86 -2.22 2.84
CA THR A 94 21.27 -3.08 3.96
C THR A 94 21.69 -2.25 5.17
N GLN A 95 22.47 -1.18 4.96
CA GLN A 95 22.88 -0.26 6.02
C GLN A 95 21.66 0.39 6.69
N CYS A 96 20.73 0.98 5.92
CA CYS A 96 19.51 1.55 6.50
C CYS A 96 18.68 0.53 7.29
N LYS A 97 18.54 -0.69 6.74
CA LYS A 97 17.80 -1.79 7.37
C LYS A 97 18.47 -2.25 8.67
N GLU A 98 19.79 -2.33 8.73
CA GLU A 98 20.52 -2.70 9.95
C GLU A 98 20.37 -1.64 11.03
N SER A 99 20.50 -0.35 10.69
CA SER A 99 20.23 0.75 11.63
C SER A 99 18.79 0.71 12.16
N LEU A 100 17.81 0.47 11.28
CA LEU A 100 16.41 0.26 11.67
C LEU A 100 16.26 -0.88 12.70
N MET A 101 16.92 -2.01 12.47
CA MET A 101 16.87 -3.15 13.39
C MET A 101 17.52 -2.84 14.74
N ASP A 102 18.62 -2.10 14.73
CA ASP A 102 19.37 -1.74 15.93
C ASP A 102 18.63 -0.73 16.82
N ASP A 103 17.92 0.22 16.21
CA ASP A 103 17.14 1.22 16.94
C ASP A 103 15.80 0.65 17.42
N PHE A 104 15.17 -0.23 16.64
CA PHE A 104 13.82 -0.76 16.90
C PHE A 104 13.81 -2.28 17.21
N ARG A 105 14.70 -2.72 18.11
CA ARG A 105 14.97 -4.15 18.42
C ARG A 105 13.76 -5.02 18.79
N ASN A 106 12.67 -4.41 19.26
CA ASN A 106 11.45 -5.14 19.68
C ASN A 106 10.24 -4.87 18.78
N CYS A 107 10.47 -4.64 17.49
CA CYS A 107 9.42 -4.48 16.50
C CYS A 107 9.40 -5.66 15.50
N VAL A 108 8.27 -5.79 14.81
CA VAL A 108 8.16 -6.59 13.57
C VAL A 108 8.23 -5.61 12.41
N PHE A 109 9.13 -5.86 11.46
CA PHE A 109 9.28 -5.00 10.29
C PHE A 109 8.58 -5.62 9.08
N ARG A 110 7.74 -4.84 8.43
CA ARG A 110 7.14 -5.16 7.14
C ARG A 110 7.63 -4.18 6.10
N PHE A 111 8.01 -4.68 4.94
CA PHE A 111 8.34 -3.87 3.78
C PHE A 111 7.21 -3.93 2.77
N MET A 112 6.79 -2.77 2.28
CA MET A 112 5.85 -2.67 1.16
C MET A 112 6.62 -2.40 -0.13
N LYS A 113 6.21 -3.10 -1.19
CA LYS A 113 6.63 -2.83 -2.56
C LYS A 113 5.40 -2.73 -3.45
N LYS A 114 5.26 -1.68 -4.25
CA LYS A 114 4.25 -1.59 -5.30
C LYS A 114 4.49 -2.68 -6.35
N GLY A 115 3.40 -3.24 -6.85
CA GLY A 115 3.38 -4.38 -7.75
C GLY A 115 2.96 -5.69 -7.07
N GLU A 116 2.81 -6.70 -7.93
CA GLU A 116 2.55 -8.07 -7.48
C GLU A 116 3.80 -8.68 -6.82
N ARG A 117 3.63 -9.89 -6.28
CA ARG A 117 4.70 -10.60 -5.59
C ARG A 117 5.88 -10.85 -6.52
N GLU A 118 7.08 -10.45 -6.06
CA GLU A 118 8.34 -10.80 -6.70
C GLU A 118 8.99 -11.97 -5.97
N GLU A 119 9.23 -13.08 -6.69
CA GLU A 119 9.78 -14.29 -6.09
C GLU A 119 11.19 -14.10 -5.54
N GLU A 120 12.06 -13.39 -6.28
CA GLU A 120 13.44 -13.16 -5.88
C GLU A 120 13.54 -12.32 -4.60
N PHE A 121 12.73 -11.25 -4.50
CA PHE A 121 12.60 -10.47 -3.28
C PHE A 121 12.02 -11.33 -2.14
N SER A 122 11.03 -12.17 -2.44
CA SER A 122 10.40 -13.08 -1.46
C SER A 122 11.38 -14.07 -0.81
N LEU A 123 12.47 -14.43 -1.50
CA LEU A 123 13.50 -15.33 -0.96
C LEU A 123 14.28 -14.67 0.18
N SER A 124 14.55 -13.38 0.07
CA SER A 124 15.26 -12.59 1.08
C SER A 124 14.33 -12.04 2.16
N PHE A 125 13.09 -11.70 1.78
CA PHE A 125 12.06 -11.15 2.65
C PHE A 125 10.77 -11.96 2.48
N PRO A 126 10.39 -12.84 3.42
CA PRO A 126 9.19 -13.65 3.28
C PRO A 126 7.95 -12.85 2.90
N TYR A 127 7.34 -13.23 1.80
CA TYR A 127 6.05 -12.70 1.35
C TYR A 127 4.94 -12.98 2.36
N LEU A 128 4.12 -11.97 2.64
CA LEU A 128 2.94 -12.07 3.49
C LEU A 128 1.66 -12.13 2.66
N TYR A 129 1.40 -11.08 1.89
CA TYR A 129 0.24 -10.93 1.03
C TYR A 129 0.43 -9.76 0.06
N THR A 130 -0.33 -9.76 -1.03
CA THR A 130 -0.54 -8.61 -1.91
C THR A 130 -1.89 -8.01 -1.58
N GLU A 131 -1.95 -6.70 -1.38
CA GLU A 131 -3.19 -5.94 -1.39
C GLU A 131 -3.46 -5.46 -2.80
N TYR A 132 -4.65 -5.74 -3.31
CA TYR A 132 -5.09 -5.33 -4.63
C TYR A 132 -6.05 -4.16 -4.53
N PHE A 133 -5.78 -3.10 -5.28
CA PHE A 133 -6.71 -2.01 -5.50
C PHE A 133 -7.54 -2.29 -6.75
N LEU A 134 -8.84 -2.46 -6.58
CA LEU A 134 -9.77 -2.83 -7.64
C LEU A 134 -10.69 -1.68 -7.96
N GLU A 135 -11.06 -1.58 -9.23
CA GLU A 135 -12.01 -0.61 -9.73
C GLU A 135 -13.07 -1.24 -10.63
N LYS A 136 -14.30 -0.77 -10.50
CA LYS A 136 -15.39 -1.03 -11.44
C LYS A 136 -15.98 0.29 -11.93
N LYS A 137 -16.10 0.43 -13.25
CA LYS A 137 -16.98 1.42 -13.87
C LYS A 137 -18.41 0.87 -13.90
N LEU A 138 -19.37 1.67 -13.48
CA LEU A 138 -20.80 1.32 -13.52
C LEU A 138 -21.37 1.65 -14.90
N GLU A 139 -22.36 0.85 -15.34
CA GLU A 139 -23.07 1.10 -16.61
C GLU A 139 -23.91 2.37 -16.52
N GLU A 140 -24.60 2.55 -15.40
CA GLU A 140 -25.31 3.77 -15.04
C GLU A 140 -24.78 4.31 -13.71
N GLY A 141 -24.78 5.65 -13.57
CA GLY A 141 -24.40 6.28 -12.32
C GLY A 141 -25.46 6.08 -11.24
N ILE A 142 -25.03 5.81 -10.01
CA ILE A 142 -25.91 5.60 -8.85
C ILE A 142 -25.82 6.76 -7.85
N ALA A 143 -26.87 6.95 -7.07
CA ALA A 143 -26.85 7.80 -5.89
C ALA A 143 -26.02 7.14 -4.78
N PHE A 144 -25.64 7.92 -3.76
CA PHE A 144 -24.94 7.35 -2.61
C PHE A 144 -25.87 6.36 -1.89
N PRO A 145 -25.51 5.06 -1.78
CA PRO A 145 -26.36 4.05 -1.16
C PRO A 145 -26.46 4.18 0.37
N GLY A 146 -25.79 5.17 0.96
CA GLY A 146 -25.60 5.31 2.40
C GLY A 146 -24.34 4.62 2.89
N GLU A 147 -23.85 5.03 4.07
CA GLU A 147 -22.60 4.50 4.63
C GLU A 147 -22.67 3.02 4.98
N LYS A 148 -23.85 2.55 5.36
CA LYS A 148 -24.13 1.18 5.74
C LYS A 148 -25.49 0.76 5.19
N ARG A 149 -25.54 -0.40 4.54
CA ARG A 149 -26.80 -1.10 4.22
C ARG A 149 -26.80 -2.48 4.84
N ILE A 150 -27.94 -2.84 5.44
CA ILE A 150 -28.13 -4.10 6.16
C ILE A 150 -29.08 -4.99 5.37
N TYR A 151 -28.71 -6.25 5.25
CA TYR A 151 -29.50 -7.31 4.62
C TYR A 151 -29.70 -8.44 5.63
N PRO A 152 -30.72 -9.31 5.47
CA PRO A 152 -30.95 -10.45 6.36
C PRO A 152 -29.80 -11.47 6.47
N TYR A 153 -28.76 -11.32 5.65
CA TYR A 153 -27.67 -12.28 5.50
C TYR A 153 -26.29 -11.60 5.44
N GLY A 154 -26.21 -10.28 5.68
CA GLY A 154 -24.96 -9.54 5.57
C GLY A 154 -25.11 -8.04 5.58
N GLU A 155 -23.98 -7.35 5.45
CA GLU A 155 -23.88 -5.90 5.49
C GLU A 155 -22.88 -5.41 4.45
N VAL A 156 -23.08 -4.21 3.93
CA VAL A 156 -22.15 -3.55 3.02
C VAL A 156 -21.96 -2.10 3.42
N TYR A 157 -20.75 -1.60 3.20
CA TYR A 157 -20.28 -0.33 3.69
C TYR A 157 -19.64 0.49 2.57
N PHE A 158 -20.03 1.76 2.46
CA PHE A 158 -19.56 2.67 1.44
C PHE A 158 -19.17 4.02 2.02
N SER A 159 -18.22 4.71 1.40
CA SER A 159 -17.99 6.13 1.61
C SER A 159 -17.82 6.84 0.27
N PRO A 160 -18.21 8.13 0.14
CA PRO A 160 -17.79 8.93 -0.99
C PRO A 160 -16.27 9.07 -0.98
N TYR A 161 -15.62 8.71 -2.09
CA TYR A 161 -14.19 8.95 -2.27
C TYR A 161 -13.95 10.30 -2.95
N ASN A 162 -14.73 10.60 -3.98
CA ASN A 162 -14.81 11.90 -4.64
C ASN A 162 -16.19 12.07 -5.29
N GLU A 163 -16.38 13.16 -6.03
CA GLU A 163 -17.67 13.52 -6.67
C GLU A 163 -18.29 12.43 -7.55
N LYS A 164 -17.49 11.49 -8.07
CA LYS A 164 -17.94 10.45 -9.01
C LYS A 164 -17.62 9.02 -8.58
N THR A 165 -16.93 8.86 -7.45
CA THR A 165 -16.37 7.56 -7.04
C THR A 165 -16.80 7.21 -5.62
N LEU A 166 -17.31 5.98 -5.45
CA LEU A 166 -17.56 5.38 -4.15
C LEU A 166 -16.40 4.48 -3.75
N TYR A 167 -16.05 4.47 -2.47
CA TYR A 167 -15.18 3.48 -1.88
C TYR A 167 -16.03 2.44 -1.15
N LEU A 168 -15.93 1.18 -1.58
CA LEU A 168 -16.48 0.03 -0.87
C LEU A 168 -15.43 -0.45 0.13
N TYR A 169 -15.60 -0.07 1.40
CA TYR A 169 -14.64 -0.39 2.46
C TYR A 169 -15.03 -1.60 3.30
N GLY A 170 -16.22 -2.17 3.09
CA GLY A 170 -16.64 -3.36 3.82
C GLY A 170 -17.76 -4.12 3.13
N LEU A 171 -17.63 -5.45 3.10
CA LEU A 171 -18.68 -6.38 2.73
C LEU A 171 -18.59 -7.60 3.63
N MET A 172 -19.67 -7.87 4.36
CA MET A 172 -19.76 -9.00 5.28
C MET A 172 -20.96 -9.85 4.93
N VAL A 173 -20.76 -11.16 4.81
CA VAL A 173 -21.82 -12.16 4.70
C VAL A 173 -21.71 -13.09 5.89
N GLU A 174 -22.83 -13.27 6.62
CA GLU A 174 -22.84 -14.15 7.79
C GLU A 174 -22.42 -15.57 7.40
N ASN A 175 -21.69 -16.26 8.29
CA ASN A 175 -21.07 -17.57 8.00
C ASN A 175 -22.06 -18.58 7.41
N ARG A 176 -23.29 -18.66 7.95
CA ARG A 176 -24.35 -19.59 7.51
C ARG A 176 -24.89 -19.32 6.09
N TYR A 177 -24.60 -18.16 5.52
CA TYR A 177 -25.05 -17.73 4.20
C TYR A 177 -23.92 -17.61 3.16
N ARG A 178 -22.68 -17.92 3.55
CA ARG A 178 -21.53 -17.92 2.63
C ARG A 178 -21.66 -19.04 1.59
N GLY A 179 -21.07 -18.81 0.41
CA GLY A 179 -21.13 -19.77 -0.71
C GLY A 179 -22.47 -19.85 -1.44
N GLN A 180 -23.48 -19.08 -1.03
CA GLN A 180 -24.85 -19.12 -1.58
C GLN A 180 -25.18 -17.91 -2.49
N GLY A 181 -24.18 -17.24 -3.05
CA GLY A 181 -24.37 -16.06 -3.91
C GLY A 181 -24.84 -14.79 -3.19
N LYS A 182 -24.85 -14.77 -1.85
CA LYS A 182 -25.38 -13.64 -1.06
C LYS A 182 -24.56 -12.36 -1.16
N GLY A 183 -23.23 -12.45 -1.22
CA GLY A 183 -22.39 -11.27 -1.45
C GLY A 183 -22.67 -10.62 -2.81
N GLU A 184 -22.85 -11.42 -3.85
CA GLU A 184 -23.25 -10.94 -5.18
C GLU A 184 -24.64 -10.28 -5.15
N ALA A 185 -25.61 -10.89 -4.48
CA ALA A 185 -26.95 -10.32 -4.36
C ALA A 185 -26.94 -8.93 -3.70
N ILE A 186 -26.11 -8.73 -2.66
CA ILE A 186 -25.92 -7.42 -2.01
C ILE A 186 -25.35 -6.41 -3.00
N LEU A 187 -24.25 -6.75 -3.69
CA LEU A 187 -23.59 -5.82 -4.59
C LEU A 187 -24.46 -5.46 -5.80
N ARG A 188 -25.20 -6.42 -6.37
CA ARG A 188 -26.16 -6.14 -7.44
C ARG A 188 -27.28 -5.22 -6.98
N ASP A 189 -27.80 -5.42 -5.78
CA ASP A 189 -28.81 -4.53 -5.22
C ASP A 189 -28.28 -3.09 -5.10
N CYS A 190 -27.04 -2.92 -4.62
CA CYS A 190 -26.41 -1.60 -4.54
C CYS A 190 -26.12 -0.95 -5.89
N PHE A 191 -25.65 -1.72 -6.89
CA PHE A 191 -25.14 -1.16 -8.14
C PHE A 191 -26.16 -1.10 -9.28
N GLU A 192 -27.17 -1.97 -9.27
CA GLU A 192 -28.11 -2.14 -10.39
C GLU A 192 -29.54 -1.71 -10.05
N LYS A 193 -29.90 -1.71 -8.76
CA LYS A 193 -31.26 -1.36 -8.30
C LYS A 193 -31.33 -0.05 -7.52
N GLY A 194 -30.20 0.61 -7.33
CA GLY A 194 -30.12 1.91 -6.67
C GLY A 194 -30.78 3.02 -7.47
N GLU A 195 -31.05 4.14 -6.80
CA GLU A 195 -31.44 5.37 -7.49
C GLU A 195 -30.30 5.87 -8.37
N LYS A 196 -30.64 6.52 -9.49
CA LYS A 196 -29.62 7.11 -10.38
C LYS A 196 -28.94 8.28 -9.68
N GLY A 197 -27.65 8.47 -9.94
CA GLY A 197 -26.89 9.55 -9.33
C GLY A 197 -25.48 9.75 -9.91
N PRO A 198 -24.64 10.55 -9.25
CA PRO A 198 -23.39 11.02 -9.82
C PRO A 198 -22.26 9.97 -9.80
N TYR A 199 -22.38 8.92 -8.97
CA TYR A 199 -21.31 7.95 -8.78
C TYR A 199 -21.28 6.94 -9.92
N THR A 200 -20.23 6.99 -10.72
CA THR A 200 -20.06 6.15 -11.92
C THR A 200 -18.91 5.15 -11.78
N ARG A 201 -18.18 5.21 -10.66
CA ARG A 201 -17.06 4.32 -10.33
C ARG A 201 -17.18 3.83 -8.90
N VAL A 202 -16.73 2.61 -8.68
CA VAL A 202 -16.56 2.02 -7.36
C VAL A 202 -15.14 1.48 -7.26
N ILE A 203 -14.45 1.82 -6.18
CA ILE A 203 -13.11 1.32 -5.86
C ILE A 203 -13.15 0.53 -4.55
N LEU A 204 -12.22 -0.42 -4.38
CA LEU A 204 -12.03 -1.18 -3.15
C LEU A 204 -10.60 -1.71 -3.03
N GLN A 205 -10.19 -2.09 -1.82
CA GLN A 205 -8.98 -2.87 -1.57
C GLN A 205 -9.33 -4.28 -1.13
N VAL A 206 -8.54 -5.28 -1.54
CA VAL A 206 -8.71 -6.66 -1.10
C VAL A 206 -7.36 -7.35 -0.94
N ASP A 207 -7.18 -8.01 0.20
CA ASP A 207 -6.05 -8.88 0.46
C ASP A 207 -6.11 -10.14 -0.43
N SER A 208 -5.00 -10.47 -1.10
CA SER A 208 -4.79 -11.66 -1.94
C SER A 208 -5.19 -12.98 -1.27
N ARG A 209 -5.11 -13.07 0.07
CA ARG A 209 -5.51 -14.24 0.86
C ARG A 209 -7.02 -14.40 0.93
N ASN A 210 -7.79 -13.33 0.70
CA ASN A 210 -9.26 -13.35 0.65
C ASN A 210 -9.77 -13.79 -0.74
N SER A 211 -9.40 -15.01 -1.12
CA SER A 211 -9.78 -15.59 -2.42
C SER A 211 -11.30 -15.61 -2.68
N PRO A 212 -12.21 -15.80 -1.69
CA PRO A 212 -13.64 -15.70 -1.93
C PRO A 212 -14.08 -14.29 -2.35
N ALA A 213 -13.56 -13.25 -1.70
CA ALA A 213 -13.88 -11.86 -2.05
C ALA A 213 -13.30 -11.47 -3.41
N MET A 214 -12.05 -11.86 -3.70
CA MET A 214 -11.44 -11.61 -5.00
C MET A 214 -12.28 -12.21 -6.15
N LYS A 215 -12.69 -13.48 -6.02
CA LYS A 215 -13.56 -14.14 -7.01
C LYS A 215 -14.90 -13.43 -7.17
N LEU A 216 -15.49 -12.97 -6.07
CA LEU A 216 -16.73 -12.20 -6.09
C LEU A 216 -16.53 -10.88 -6.86
N TYR A 217 -15.50 -10.10 -6.54
CA TYR A 217 -15.28 -8.79 -7.17
C TYR A 217 -14.96 -8.93 -8.66
N GLN A 218 -14.14 -9.90 -9.04
CA GLN A 218 -13.89 -10.22 -10.45
C GLN A 218 -15.18 -10.63 -11.18
N LYS A 219 -16.02 -11.47 -10.57
CA LYS A 219 -17.34 -11.84 -11.12
C LYS A 219 -18.25 -10.62 -11.27
N MET A 220 -18.16 -9.67 -10.35
CA MET A 220 -18.88 -8.39 -10.42
C MET A 220 -18.26 -7.41 -11.41
N GLY A 221 -17.20 -7.76 -12.13
CA GLY A 221 -16.57 -6.92 -13.16
C GLY A 221 -15.65 -5.84 -12.60
N PHE A 222 -15.12 -6.01 -11.39
CA PHE A 222 -13.99 -5.21 -10.92
C PHE A 222 -12.70 -5.68 -11.59
N LEU A 223 -11.84 -4.73 -11.90
CA LEU A 223 -10.53 -4.96 -12.49
C LEU A 223 -9.46 -4.49 -11.51
N VAL A 224 -8.37 -5.24 -11.40
CA VAL A 224 -7.18 -4.81 -10.66
C VAL A 224 -6.58 -3.61 -11.38
N LYS A 225 -6.28 -2.55 -10.63
CA LYS A 225 -5.62 -1.34 -11.11
C LYS A 225 -4.23 -1.18 -10.55
N GLU A 226 -4.07 -1.50 -9.27
CA GLU A 226 -2.79 -1.48 -8.58
C GLU A 226 -2.68 -2.69 -7.65
N ALA A 227 -1.44 -3.03 -7.33
CA ALA A 227 -1.09 -4.05 -6.36
C ALA A 227 0.01 -3.50 -5.46
N SER A 228 0.00 -3.91 -4.19
CA SER A 228 1.06 -3.62 -3.22
C SER A 228 1.37 -4.90 -2.45
N SER A 229 2.59 -5.39 -2.59
CA SER A 229 3.05 -6.62 -1.94
C SER A 229 3.78 -6.31 -0.65
N TYR A 230 3.42 -7.05 0.40
CA TYR A 230 3.93 -6.89 1.74
C TYR A 230 4.82 -8.09 2.09
N TYR A 231 5.99 -7.78 2.62
CA TYR A 231 7.01 -8.75 2.98
C TYR A 231 7.42 -8.53 4.43
N GLN A 232 7.79 -9.59 5.12
CA GLN A 232 8.28 -9.50 6.50
C GLN A 232 9.80 -9.63 6.51
N LEU A 233 10.48 -8.80 7.28
CA LEU A 233 11.88 -9.03 7.60
C LEU A 233 11.97 -10.19 8.60
N LYS A 234 12.78 -11.21 8.29
CA LYS A 234 13.17 -12.23 9.26
C LYS A 234 14.30 -11.68 10.13
N ILE A 235 14.08 -11.71 11.45
CA ILE A 235 15.09 -11.46 12.48
C ILE A 235 15.54 -12.82 13.00
#